data_AF-A0A961JTW0-F1
#
_entry.id   AF-A0A961JTW0-F1
#
_cell.length_a   1.000
_cell.length_b   1.000
_cell.length_c   1.000
_cell.angle_alpha   90.00
_cell.angle_beta   90.00
_cell.angle_gamma   90.00
#
_symmetry.space_group_name_H-M   'P 1'
#
loop_
_entity.id
_entity.type
_entity.pdbx_description
1 polymer ?
#
loop_
_entity_poly.entity_id
_entity_poly.type
_entity_poly.pdbx_seq_one_letter_code
_entity_poly.pdbx_strand_id
1 'polypeptide(L)'
;SDTVRVRPAVLDPDGEGRDVTLSARQQVLVRDWRARALWHRPMALVEIRRLADGAHIARLSGPRPLRLFQLLFEDRQHLVETAGGYLLASAPMPVGAPG
;
A
#
# COMPACT_ATOMS: atom_id res chain seq x y z
N SER A 1 -11.44 -4.48 11.64
CA SER A 1 -10.61 -4.77 10.45
C SER A 1 -9.15 -4.64 10.80
N ASP A 2 -8.30 -5.57 10.37
CA ASP A 2 -6.83 -5.50 10.58
C ASP A 2 -6.26 -4.34 9.75
N THR A 3 -5.45 -3.47 10.37
CA THR A 3 -4.87 -2.29 9.70
C THR A 3 -3.40 -2.12 10.00
N VAL A 4 -2.73 -1.40 9.10
CA VAL A 4 -1.31 -1.14 9.17
C VAL A 4 -1.08 0.36 9.06
N ARG A 5 -0.27 0.89 9.97
CA ARG A 5 0.26 2.25 9.88
C ARG A 5 1.55 2.22 9.08
N VAL A 6 1.64 3.09 8.09
CA VAL A 6 2.84 3.37 7.32
C VAL A 6 3.33 4.76 7.71
N ARG A 7 4.62 4.89 8.02
CA ARG A 7 5.26 6.15 8.38
C ARG A 7 6.13 6.65 7.20
N PRO A 8 5.54 7.36 6.23
CA PRO A 8 6.24 7.79 5.04
C PRO A 8 7.31 8.85 5.30
N ALA A 9 7.14 9.70 6.32
CA ALA A 9 8.13 10.72 6.67
C ALA A 9 9.52 10.18 7.00
N VAL A 10 9.66 8.89 7.32
CA VAL A 10 10.99 8.28 7.54
C VAL A 10 11.71 7.97 6.22
N LEU A 11 10.98 7.94 5.11
CA LEU A 11 11.49 7.68 3.77
C LEU A 11 11.50 8.93 2.88
N ASP A 12 10.92 10.03 3.37
CA ASP A 12 10.95 11.34 2.75
C ASP A 12 12.16 12.11 3.27
N PRO A 13 13.15 12.45 2.42
CA PRO A 13 14.31 13.25 2.81
C PRO A 13 13.94 14.61 3.41
N ASP A 14 12.80 15.17 3.01
CA ASP A 14 12.31 16.47 3.48
C ASP A 14 11.41 16.32 4.73
N GLY A 15 11.09 15.07 5.12
CA GLY A 15 10.27 14.76 6.30
C GLY A 15 8.80 15.15 6.18
N GLU A 16 8.34 15.56 4.99
CA GLU A 16 6.96 15.99 4.72
C GLU A 16 6.03 14.80 4.41
N GLY A 17 5.88 13.89 5.37
CA GLY A 17 5.00 12.73 5.25
C GLY A 17 4.05 12.58 6.43
N ARG A 18 2.74 12.63 6.21
CA ARG A 18 1.78 12.23 7.26
C ARG A 18 1.66 10.71 7.31
N ASP A 19 1.61 10.14 8.51
CA ASP A 19 1.28 8.72 8.71
C ASP A 19 -0.01 8.35 7.97
N VAL A 20 0.05 7.28 7.19
CA VAL A 20 -1.12 6.74 6.48
C VAL A 20 -1.53 5.44 7.15
N THR A 21 -2.84 5.29 7.41
CA THR A 21 -3.40 4.00 7.84
C THR A 21 -4.04 3.31 6.65
N LEU A 22 -3.59 2.08 6.38
CA LEU A 22 -4.06 1.25 5.29
C LEU A 22 -4.74 -0.01 5.82
N SER A 23 -5.64 -0.58 5.00
CA SER A 23 -6.08 -1.95 5.20
C SER A 23 -4.87 -2.89 5.17
N ALA A 24 -4.81 -3.86 6.08
CA ALA A 24 -3.72 -4.85 6.10
C ALA A 24 -3.58 -5.64 4.77
N ARG A 25 -4.66 -5.71 3.99
CA ARG A 25 -4.71 -6.39 2.68
C ARG A 25 -4.44 -5.46 1.49
N GLN A 26 -4.22 -4.17 1.73
CA GLN A 26 -3.89 -3.21 0.67
C GLN A 26 -2.66 -3.71 -0.09
N GLN A 27 -2.79 -3.83 -1.42
CA GLN A 27 -1.67 -4.20 -2.29
C GLN A 27 -0.79 -2.98 -2.53
N VAL A 28 0.51 -3.16 -2.34
CA VAL A 28 1.53 -2.16 -2.63
C VAL A 28 2.53 -2.72 -3.63
N LEU A 29 2.97 -1.87 -4.56
CA LEU A 29 4.01 -2.25 -5.50
C LEU A 29 5.37 -2.18 -4.81
N VAL A 30 6.06 -3.31 -4.73
CA VAL A 30 7.48 -3.35 -4.42
C VAL A 30 8.25 -3.57 -5.72
N ARG A 31 9.31 -2.79 -5.95
CA ARG A 31 10.10 -2.83 -7.19
C ARG A 31 11.60 -2.72 -6.93
N ASP A 32 12.38 -2.80 -8.00
CA ASP A 32 13.83 -2.65 -8.04
C ASP A 32 14.56 -3.66 -7.16
N TRP A 33 15.63 -3.24 -6.47
CA TRP A 33 16.44 -4.12 -5.65
C TRP A 33 15.64 -4.79 -4.52
N ARG A 34 14.64 -4.10 -3.96
CA ARG A 34 13.79 -4.63 -2.88
C ARG A 34 12.99 -5.84 -3.37
N ALA A 35 12.39 -5.74 -4.55
CA ALA A 35 11.61 -6.83 -5.13
C ALA A 35 12.49 -8.03 -5.51
N ARG A 36 13.69 -7.75 -6.04
CA ARG A 36 14.67 -8.80 -6.39
C ARG A 36 15.17 -9.54 -5.16
N ALA A 37 15.48 -8.81 -4.08
CA ALA A 37 15.95 -9.38 -2.84
C ALA A 37 14.89 -10.22 -2.12
N LEU A 38 13.63 -9.76 -2.12
CA LEU A 38 12.57 -10.39 -1.33
C LEU A 38 11.74 -11.44 -2.09
N TRP A 39 11.60 -11.31 -3.42
CA TRP A 39 10.75 -12.19 -4.23
C TRP A 39 11.41 -12.71 -5.51
N HIS A 40 12.68 -12.41 -5.78
CA HIS A 40 13.37 -12.79 -7.03
C HIS A 40 12.63 -12.33 -8.31
N ARG A 41 11.94 -11.18 -8.23
CA ARG A 41 11.20 -10.58 -9.35
C ARG A 41 11.62 -9.11 -9.51
N PRO A 42 11.50 -8.51 -10.72
CA PRO A 42 11.76 -7.08 -10.91
C PRO A 42 10.75 -6.19 -10.19
N MET A 43 9.53 -6.69 -9.99
CA MET A 43 8.46 -6.06 -9.21
C MET A 43 7.46 -7.11 -8.71
N ALA A 44 6.75 -6.78 -7.63
CA ALA A 44 5.69 -7.60 -7.06
C ALA A 44 4.62 -6.73 -6.39
N LEU A 45 3.35 -7.11 -6.55
CA LEU A 45 2.26 -6.61 -5.70
C LEU A 45 2.19 -7.46 -4.44
N VAL A 46 2.24 -6.81 -3.28
CA VAL A 46 2.31 -7.47 -1.98
C VAL A 46 1.34 -6.80 -1.02
N GLU A 47 0.66 -7.59 -0.18
CA GLU A 47 -0.14 -7.04 0.92
C GLU A 47 0.77 -6.29 1.91
N ILE A 48 0.41 -5.05 2.27
CA ILE A 48 1.22 -4.20 3.16
C ILE A 48 1.58 -4.88 4.49
N ARG A 49 0.71 -5.75 5.02
CA ARG A 49 0.96 -6.50 6.26
C ARG A 49 2.15 -7.46 6.20
N ARG A 50 2.60 -7.85 5.00
CA ARG A 50 3.80 -8.69 4.82
C ARG A 50 5.09 -7.89 4.88
N LEU A 51 4.99 -6.56 4.74
CA LEU A 51 6.11 -5.63 4.89
C LEU A 51 6.21 -5.09 6.32
N ALA A 52 5.38 -5.56 7.25
CA ALA A 52 5.33 -5.04 8.61
C ALA A 52 6.62 -5.40 9.37
N ASP A 53 7.42 -4.38 9.67
CA ASP A 53 8.66 -4.47 10.44
C ASP A 53 8.46 -4.12 11.92
N GLY A 54 7.27 -3.64 12.29
CA GLY A 54 6.95 -3.18 13.64
C GLY A 54 7.44 -1.76 13.95
N ALA A 55 8.23 -1.15 13.06
CA ALA A 55 8.76 0.19 13.19
C ALA A 55 8.12 1.13 12.17
N HIS A 56 8.46 1.03 10.88
CA HIS A 56 7.99 1.92 9.82
C HIS A 56 6.63 1.48 9.28
N ILE A 57 6.40 0.17 9.27
CA ILE A 57 5.17 -0.47 8.88
C ILE A 57 4.71 -1.30 10.08
N ALA A 58 3.75 -0.77 10.83
CA ALA A 58 3.32 -1.34 12.09
C ALA A 58 1.86 -1.79 12.02
N ARG A 59 1.60 -3.04 12.39
CA ARG A 59 0.23 -3.52 12.61
C ARG A 59 -0.40 -2.74 13.76
N LEU A 60 -1.64 -2.31 13.56
CA LEU A 60 -2.43 -1.68 14.59
C LEU A 60 -3.48 -2.68 15.09
N SER A 61 -3.43 -2.97 16.39
CA SER A 61 -4.40 -3.84 17.05
C SER A 61 -5.58 -3.04 17.60
N GLY A 62 -6.75 -3.66 17.60
CA GLY A 62 -7.98 -3.12 18.18
C GLY A 62 -8.89 -2.40 17.18
N PRO A 63 -10.19 -2.23 17.54
CA PRO A 63 -11.13 -1.53 16.69
C PRO A 63 -10.76 -0.05 16.59
N ARG A 64 -10.57 0.44 15.35
CA ARG A 64 -10.46 1.86 15.05
C ARG A 64 -11.54 2.26 14.05
N PRO A 65 -12.18 3.42 14.22
CA PRO A 65 -13.04 3.98 13.18
C PRO A 65 -12.17 4.29 11.96
N LEU A 66 -12.40 3.55 10.89
CA LEU A 66 -11.69 3.70 9.62
C LEU A 66 -12.70 3.91 8.52
N ARG A 67 -12.50 4.97 7.75
CA ARG A 67 -13.21 5.17 6.49
C ARG A 67 -12.40 4.52 5.38
N LEU A 68 -12.92 3.43 4.84
CA LEU A 68 -12.32 2.75 3.70
C LEU A 68 -12.81 3.42 2.42
N PHE A 69 -11.87 3.78 1.56
CA PHE A 69 -12.16 4.21 0.19
C PHE A 69 -11.64 3.14 -0.76
N GLN A 70 -12.45 2.76 -1.74
CA GLN A 70 -12.03 1.94 -2.86
C GLN A 70 -12.03 2.81 -4.10
N LEU A 71 -10.85 2.96 -4.71
CA LEU A 71 -10.71 3.70 -5.96
C LEU A 71 -10.91 2.72 -7.10
N LEU A 72 -11.98 2.89 -7.85
CA LEU A 72 -12.26 2.17 -9.07
C LEU A 72 -12.07 3.12 -10.25
N PHE A 73 -11.32 2.66 -11.24
CA PHE A 73 -11.09 3.36 -12.50
C PHE A 73 -11.75 2.56 -13.62
N GLU A 74 -12.26 3.25 -14.64
CA GLU A 74 -13.08 2.64 -15.69
C GLU A 74 -12.27 1.77 -16.65
N ASP A 75 -11.00 2.09 -16.90
CA ASP A 75 -10.17 1.44 -17.92
C ASP A 75 -9.41 0.21 -17.38
N ARG A 76 -8.71 0.35 -16.26
CA ARG A 76 -7.83 -0.69 -15.69
C ARG A 76 -7.57 -0.48 -14.21
N GLN A 77 -6.78 -1.37 -13.62
CA GLN A 77 -6.23 -1.13 -12.29
C GLN A 77 -5.07 -0.13 -12.38
N HIS A 78 -5.11 0.89 -11.53
CA HIS A 78 -4.09 1.94 -11.49
C HIS A 78 -3.18 1.78 -10.28
N LEU A 79 -1.98 2.34 -10.37
CA LEU A 79 -1.10 2.56 -9.24
C LEU A 79 -1.28 4.01 -8.78
N VAL A 80 -1.63 4.19 -7.51
CA VAL A 80 -1.85 5.49 -6.89
C VAL A 80 -0.68 5.77 -5.96
N GLU A 81 0.03 6.85 -6.22
CA GLU A 81 1.10 7.33 -5.34
C GLU A 81 0.50 8.03 -4.11
N THR A 82 0.93 7.62 -2.92
CA THR A 82 0.58 8.30 -1.67
C THR A 82 1.66 9.28 -1.25
N ALA A 83 1.31 10.28 -0.45
CA ALA A 83 2.27 11.10 0.29
C ALA A 83 3.26 10.17 1.02
N GLY A 84 4.53 10.17 0.58
CA GLY A 84 5.54 9.19 1.00
C GLY A 84 6.10 8.22 -0.03
N GLY A 85 5.70 8.33 -1.29
CA GLY A 85 6.31 7.56 -2.40
C GLY A 85 5.93 6.09 -2.48
N TYR A 86 4.93 5.63 -1.71
CA TYR A 86 4.36 4.30 -1.88
C TYR A 86 3.35 4.29 -3.02
N LEU A 87 3.45 3.29 -3.89
CA LEU A 87 2.48 3.02 -4.96
C LEU A 87 1.51 1.94 -4.50
N LEU A 88 0.24 2.31 -4.34
CA LEU A 88 -0.85 1.42 -3.96
C LEU A 88 -1.60 0.97 -5.21
N ALA A 89 -1.95 -0.32 -5.30
CA ALA A 89 -2.90 -0.74 -6.33
C ALA A 89 -4.31 -0.25 -5.99
N SER A 90 -5.01 0.33 -6.98
CA SER A 90 -6.44 0.63 -6.90
C SER A 90 -7.25 -0.66 -6.75
N ALA A 91 -8.57 -0.54 -6.56
CA ALA A 91 -9.43 -1.71 -6.59
C ALA A 91 -9.22 -2.47 -7.91
N PRO A 92 -9.14 -3.81 -7.88
CA PRO A 92 -9.12 -4.58 -9.11
C PRO A 92 -10.41 -4.31 -9.89
N MET A 93 -10.30 -4.26 -11.21
CA MET A 93 -11.47 -4.19 -12.08
C MET A 93 -12.41 -5.35 -11.76
N PRO A 94 -13.70 -5.10 -11.51
CA PRO A 94 -14.69 -6.16 -11.46
C PRO A 94 -14.65 -6.96 -12.77
N VAL A 95 -14.62 -8.28 -12.67
CA VAL A 95 -14.76 -9.14 -13.85
C VAL A 95 -16.12 -8.83 -14.48
N GLY A 96 -16.12 -8.19 -15.65
CA GLY A 96 -17.34 -7.82 -16.40
C GLY A 96 -17.65 -6.31 -16.53
N ALA A 97 -16.79 -5.41 -16.06
CA ALA A 97 -16.97 -3.97 -16.33
C ALA A 97 -16.72 -3.66 -17.82
N PRO A 98 -17.57 -2.86 -18.49
CA PRO A 98 -17.31 -2.39 -19.86
C PRO A 98 -16.11 -1.42 -19.85
N GLY A 99 -15.18 -1.61 -20.77
CA GLY A 99 -14.02 -0.73 -20.98
C GLY A 99 -14.26 0.34 -22.03
#